data_AF-A0A7G5GS36-F1
#
_entry.id   AF-A0A7G5GS36-F1
#
_cell.length_a   1.000
_cell.length_b   1.000
_cell.length_c   1.000
_cell.angle_alpha   90.00
_cell.angle_beta   90.00
_cell.angle_gamma   90.00
#
_symmetry.space_group_name_H-M   'P 1'
#
loop_
_entity.id
_entity.type
_entity.pdbx_description
1 polymer ?
#
loop_
_entity_poly.entity_id
_entity_poly.type
_entity_poly.pdbx_seq_one_letter_code
_entity_poly.pdbx_strand_id
1 'polypeptide(L)'
;MESALHTLSSKPKRDSRNSSIDLIRIIAAFGVIFIHVHTDSNTAENVSFFFLKLCVPFFFATSLVYFVQSLDVAISVKVIIGKIWKRIGIPFLAWTVIYLGLRTAKYLITGSSTKFTINLLVRAFLYGESSEQMYYLPELIIMQFSILGIFLLVTRIKRSIGLCLLIFSIVYLYWGYIHNYYGVISLSHFLVYK
;
A
#
# COMPACT_ATOMS: atom_id res chain seq x y z
N MET A 1 -21.79 4.46 -52.76
CA MET A 1 -20.40 4.41 -52.25
C MET A 1 -20.38 4.81 -50.77
N GLU A 2 -21.22 4.17 -49.95
CA GLU A 2 -21.56 4.66 -48.60
C GLU A 2 -21.99 3.53 -47.64
N SER A 3 -21.47 2.31 -47.85
CA SER A 3 -21.90 1.12 -47.08
C SER A 3 -20.72 0.26 -46.61
N ALA A 4 -19.59 0.89 -46.24
CA ALA A 4 -18.40 0.19 -45.76
C ALA A 4 -17.74 0.82 -44.52
N LEU A 5 -18.40 1.76 -43.84
CA LEU A 5 -17.82 2.49 -42.70
C LEU A 5 -18.39 2.12 -41.31
N HIS A 6 -19.36 1.20 -41.25
CA HIS A 6 -19.88 0.66 -40.00
C HIS A 6 -19.34 -0.74 -39.76
N THR A 7 -18.15 -0.89 -39.14
CA THR A 7 -17.75 -2.08 -38.34
C THR A 7 -16.35 -2.03 -37.73
N LEU A 8 -15.76 -0.85 -37.49
CA LEU A 8 -14.64 -0.77 -36.54
C LEU A 8 -15.17 -0.61 -35.11
N SER A 9 -16.01 -1.57 -34.69
CA SER A 9 -16.28 -1.83 -33.28
C SER A 9 -15.05 -2.56 -32.73
N SER A 10 -14.01 -1.81 -32.42
CA SER A 10 -12.87 -2.33 -31.66
C SER A 10 -13.35 -2.58 -30.23
N LYS A 11 -13.85 -3.80 -29.98
CA LYS A 11 -14.01 -4.35 -28.64
C LYS A 11 -12.73 -4.03 -27.86
N PRO A 12 -12.80 -3.43 -26.66
CA PRO A 12 -11.59 -3.21 -25.87
C PRO A 12 -10.92 -4.57 -25.66
N LYS A 13 -9.65 -4.65 -26.06
CA LYS A 13 -8.81 -5.83 -25.87
C LYS A 13 -8.87 -6.15 -24.37
N ARG A 14 -9.51 -7.27 -24.00
CA ARG A 14 -9.46 -7.76 -22.62
C ARG A 14 -7.99 -7.99 -22.33
N ASP A 15 -7.40 -7.19 -21.45
CA ASP A 15 -6.06 -7.46 -20.94
C ASP A 15 -6.05 -8.89 -20.43
N SER A 16 -5.25 -9.74 -21.08
CA SER A 16 -5.14 -11.13 -20.70
C SER A 16 -4.57 -11.18 -19.29
N ARG A 17 -5.36 -11.69 -18.35
CA ARG A 17 -4.94 -11.91 -16.96
C ARG A 17 -3.60 -12.65 -16.95
N ASN A 18 -2.59 -12.08 -16.30
CA ASN A 18 -1.26 -12.70 -16.23
C ASN A 18 -1.22 -13.72 -15.08
N SER A 19 -1.45 -14.99 -15.43
CA SER A 19 -1.47 -16.11 -14.47
C SER A 19 -0.16 -16.25 -13.69
N SER A 20 0.99 -15.90 -14.29
CA SER A 20 2.29 -15.96 -13.61
C SER A 20 2.39 -14.94 -12.49
N ILE A 21 1.92 -13.71 -12.70
CA ILE A 21 1.89 -12.68 -11.65
C ILE A 21 0.96 -13.12 -10.51
N ASP A 22 -0.17 -13.74 -10.83
CA ASP A 22 -1.09 -14.21 -9.81
C ASP A 22 -0.52 -15.39 -9.00
N LEU A 23 0.22 -16.30 -9.63
CA LEU A 23 0.93 -17.36 -8.92
C LEU A 23 1.97 -16.78 -7.95
N ILE A 24 2.79 -15.82 -8.41
CA ILE A 24 3.80 -15.19 -7.55
C ILE A 24 3.13 -14.40 -6.41
N ARG A 25 1.96 -13.77 -6.64
CA ARG A 25 1.17 -13.13 -5.58
C ARG A 25 0.73 -14.11 -4.50
N ILE A 26 0.31 -15.32 -4.87
CA ILE A 26 -0.06 -16.36 -3.90
C ILE A 26 1.17 -16.79 -3.10
N ILE A 27 2.30 -17.01 -3.76
CA ILE A 27 3.57 -17.36 -3.10
C ILE A 27 4.02 -16.25 -2.14
N ALA A 28 3.96 -14.99 -2.57
CA ALA A 28 4.30 -13.85 -1.74
C ALA A 28 3.33 -13.68 -0.55
N ALA A 29 2.03 -13.91 -0.75
CA ALA A 29 1.04 -13.86 0.34
C ALA A 29 1.30 -14.95 1.39
N PHE A 30 1.65 -16.17 0.94
CA PHE A 30 2.09 -17.22 1.84
C PHE A 30 3.39 -16.85 2.57
N GLY A 31 4.34 -16.24 1.86
CA GLY A 31 5.57 -15.72 2.45
C GLY A 31 5.32 -14.68 3.55
N VAL A 32 4.32 -13.79 3.42
CA VAL A 32 3.92 -12.85 4.49
C VAL A 32 3.46 -13.58 5.75
N ILE A 33 2.75 -14.70 5.61
CA ILE A 33 2.38 -15.51 6.76
C ILE A 33 3.65 -16.11 7.39
N PHE A 34 4.52 -16.69 6.56
CA PHE A 34 5.72 -17.37 7.00
C PHE A 34 6.67 -16.48 7.81
N ILE A 35 6.88 -15.22 7.40
CA ILE A 35 7.77 -14.28 8.11
C ILE A 35 7.28 -13.87 9.50
N HIS A 36 6.01 -14.14 9.83
CA HIS A 36 5.41 -13.82 11.12
C HIS A 36 5.18 -15.06 12.00
N VAL A 37 5.56 -16.24 11.53
CA VAL A 37 5.53 -17.47 12.34
C VAL A 37 6.89 -17.65 13.02
N HIS A 38 6.87 -18.09 14.28
CA HIS A 38 8.09 -18.38 15.03
C HIS A 38 8.93 -19.45 14.33
N THR A 39 10.23 -19.23 14.19
CA THR A 39 11.15 -20.16 13.54
C THR A 39 12.11 -20.77 14.56
N ASP A 40 12.09 -22.11 14.68
CA ASP A 40 12.92 -22.84 15.66
C ASP A 40 14.15 -23.52 15.01
N SER A 41 14.42 -23.25 13.72
CA SER A 41 15.58 -23.82 13.01
C SER A 41 16.25 -22.83 12.05
N ASN A 42 17.56 -22.95 11.86
CA ASN A 42 18.33 -22.11 10.92
C ASN A 42 17.78 -22.18 9.49
N THR A 43 17.27 -23.33 9.05
CA THR A 43 16.66 -23.47 7.72
C THR A 43 15.40 -22.64 7.60
N ALA A 44 14.54 -22.65 8.63
CA ALA A 44 13.33 -21.82 8.64
C ALA A 44 13.68 -20.32 8.68
N GLU A 45 14.70 -19.93 9.42
CA GLU A 45 15.17 -18.54 9.48
C GLU A 45 15.68 -18.05 8.10
N ASN A 46 16.47 -18.86 7.39
CA ASN A 46 16.95 -18.52 6.05
C ASN A 46 15.79 -18.35 5.04
N VAL A 47 14.77 -19.19 5.13
CA VAL A 47 13.56 -19.08 4.29
C VAL A 47 12.78 -17.81 4.65
N SER A 48 12.66 -17.49 5.94
CA SER A 48 12.03 -16.24 6.40
C SER A 48 12.76 -15.02 5.86
N PHE A 49 14.09 -15.00 5.91
CA PHE A 49 14.91 -13.92 5.37
C PHE A 49 14.74 -13.71 3.85
N PHE A 50 14.60 -14.81 3.10
CA PHE A 50 14.29 -14.72 1.67
C PHE A 50 12.92 -14.06 1.45
N PHE A 51 11.88 -14.51 2.16
CA PHE A 51 10.53 -13.95 2.02
C PHE A 51 10.43 -12.50 2.50
N LEU A 52 11.14 -12.11 3.57
CA LEU A 52 11.21 -10.71 4.03
C LEU A 52 11.63 -9.75 2.92
N LYS A 53 12.63 -10.16 2.11
CA LYS A 53 13.14 -9.35 0.99
C LYS A 53 12.28 -9.41 -0.27
N LEU A 54 11.43 -10.43 -0.40
CA LEU A 54 10.63 -10.66 -1.60
C LEU A 54 9.22 -10.09 -1.47
N CYS A 55 8.50 -10.41 -0.39
CA CYS A 55 7.05 -10.28 -0.32
C CYS A 55 6.58 -8.84 -0.49
N VAL A 56 7.02 -7.94 0.39
CA VAL A 56 6.56 -6.54 0.40
C VAL A 56 7.04 -5.78 -0.85
N PRO A 57 8.33 -5.85 -1.24
CA PRO A 57 8.79 -5.22 -2.49
C PRO A 57 8.06 -5.72 -3.73
N PHE A 58 7.72 -7.01 -3.81
CA PHE A 58 6.95 -7.58 -4.92
C PHE A 58 5.52 -7.01 -4.98
N PHE A 59 4.84 -6.89 -3.84
CA PHE A 59 3.51 -6.28 -3.79
C PHE A 59 3.54 -4.80 -4.19
N PHE A 60 4.56 -4.05 -3.75
CA PHE A 60 4.77 -2.67 -4.22
C PHE A 60 5.00 -2.62 -5.73
N ALA A 61 5.97 -3.37 -6.24
CA ALA A 61 6.33 -3.35 -7.66
C ALA A 61 5.14 -3.68 -8.55
N THR A 62 4.43 -4.78 -8.28
CA THR A 62 3.27 -5.18 -9.10
C THR A 62 2.13 -4.17 -9.00
N SER A 63 1.85 -3.64 -7.80
CA SER A 63 0.80 -2.64 -7.61
C SER A 63 1.09 -1.34 -8.34
N LEU A 64 2.34 -0.86 -8.28
CA LEU A 64 2.75 0.38 -8.94
C LEU A 64 2.80 0.24 -10.46
N VAL A 65 3.28 -0.90 -10.98
CA VAL A 65 3.28 -1.17 -12.44
C VAL A 65 1.86 -1.14 -12.99
N TYR A 66 0.92 -1.86 -12.38
CA TYR A 66 -0.48 -1.83 -12.83
C TYR A 66 -1.15 -0.48 -12.60
N PHE A 67 -0.76 0.25 -11.55
CA PHE A 67 -1.24 1.61 -11.32
C PHE A 67 -0.81 2.54 -12.46
N VAL A 68 0.49 2.56 -12.80
CA VAL A 68 1.05 3.37 -13.90
C VAL A 68 0.39 3.01 -15.23
N GLN A 69 0.24 1.73 -15.54
CA GLN A 69 -0.44 1.26 -16.76
C GLN A 69 -1.91 1.71 -16.83
N SER A 70 -2.55 1.95 -15.68
CA SER A 70 -3.93 2.43 -15.61
C SER A 70 -4.08 3.96 -15.67
N LEU A 71 -2.97 4.70 -15.67
CA LEU A 71 -2.99 6.16 -15.78
C LEU A 71 -3.24 6.57 -17.22
N ASP A 72 -4.24 7.42 -17.40
CA ASP A 72 -4.61 8.00 -18.69
C ASP A 72 -5.04 9.44 -18.47
N VAL A 73 -4.59 10.32 -19.37
CA VAL A 73 -4.93 11.75 -19.43
C VAL A 73 -6.45 11.96 -19.54
N ALA A 74 -7.17 11.06 -20.21
CA ALA A 74 -8.62 11.14 -20.36
C ALA A 74 -9.38 10.85 -19.06
N ILE A 75 -8.76 10.16 -18.09
CA ILE A 75 -9.43 9.78 -16.85
C ILE A 75 -9.33 10.92 -15.83
N SER A 76 -10.47 11.31 -15.26
CA SER A 76 -10.51 12.31 -14.20
C SER A 76 -9.75 11.87 -12.95
N VAL A 77 -8.91 12.76 -12.41
CA VAL A 77 -8.18 12.56 -11.14
C VAL A 77 -9.06 12.08 -9.99
N LYS A 78 -10.31 12.57 -9.91
CA LYS A 78 -11.29 12.15 -8.89
C LYS A 78 -11.61 10.66 -9.00
N VAL A 79 -11.68 10.13 -10.21
CA VAL A 79 -11.94 8.70 -10.47
C VAL A 79 -10.73 7.86 -10.05
N ILE A 80 -9.52 8.33 -10.35
CA ILE A 80 -8.27 7.64 -9.96
C ILE A 80 -8.18 7.57 -8.43
N ILE A 81 -8.29 8.71 -7.74
CA ILE A 81 -8.27 8.78 -6.27
C ILE A 81 -9.40 7.90 -5.68
N GLY A 82 -10.60 7.95 -6.26
CA GLY A 82 -11.71 7.10 -5.82
C GLY A 82 -11.43 5.61 -5.94
N LYS A 83 -10.70 5.16 -6.98
CA LYS A 83 -10.27 3.76 -7.13
C LYS A 83 -9.23 3.38 -6.06
N ILE A 84 -8.25 4.24 -5.80
CA ILE A 84 -7.24 4.04 -4.74
C ILE A 84 -7.95 3.88 -3.39
N TRP A 85 -8.85 4.80 -3.06
CA TRP A 85 -9.57 4.80 -1.80
C TRP A 85 -10.43 3.53 -1.65
N LYS A 86 -11.22 3.17 -2.67
CA LYS A 86 -12.07 1.97 -2.62
C LYS A 86 -11.28 0.66 -2.49
N ARG A 87 -10.09 0.58 -3.09
CA ARG A 87 -9.28 -0.65 -3.10
C ARG A 87 -8.37 -0.79 -1.88
N ILE A 88 -7.83 0.31 -1.38
CA ILE A 88 -6.79 0.31 -0.34
C ILE A 88 -7.28 1.03 0.92
N GLY A 89 -7.83 2.24 0.76
CA GLY A 89 -8.30 3.07 1.87
C GLY A 89 -9.43 2.43 2.69
N ILE A 90 -10.47 1.88 2.05
CA ILE A 90 -11.61 1.27 2.78
C ILE A 90 -11.16 0.06 3.58
N PRO A 91 -10.49 -0.95 2.98
CA PRO A 91 -10.06 -2.11 3.74
C PRO A 91 -9.13 -1.74 4.90
N PHE A 92 -8.21 -0.80 4.67
CA PHE A 92 -7.29 -0.32 5.69
C PHE A 92 -8.02 0.36 6.86
N LEU A 93 -8.90 1.32 6.59
CA LEU A 93 -9.65 1.99 7.68
C LEU A 93 -10.59 1.03 8.40
N ALA A 94 -11.26 0.13 7.68
CA ALA A 94 -12.12 -0.87 8.27
C ALA A 94 -11.35 -1.74 9.28
N TRP A 95 -10.16 -2.22 8.90
CA TRP A 95 -9.32 -3.00 9.81
C TRP A 95 -8.81 -2.17 10.99
N THR A 96 -8.36 -0.94 10.75
CA THR A 96 -7.89 -0.06 11.82
C THR A 96 -8.98 0.21 12.86
N VAL A 97 -10.23 0.39 12.43
CA VAL A 97 -11.37 0.52 13.35
C VAL A 97 -11.61 -0.76 14.15
N ILE A 98 -11.59 -1.93 13.50
CA ILE A 98 -11.73 -3.24 14.18
C ILE A 98 -10.61 -3.40 15.22
N TYR A 99 -9.36 -3.15 14.84
CA TYR A 99 -8.19 -3.25 15.72
C TYR A 99 -8.32 -2.35 16.95
N LEU A 100 -8.64 -1.06 16.75
CA LEU A 100 -8.81 -0.12 17.86
C LEU A 100 -9.99 -0.51 18.75
N GLY A 101 -11.08 -1.02 18.18
CA GLY A 101 -12.22 -1.54 18.91
C GLY A 101 -11.83 -2.73 19.81
N LEU A 102 -11.16 -3.74 19.26
CA LEU A 102 -10.70 -4.90 20.02
C LEU A 102 -9.67 -4.53 21.09
N ARG A 103 -8.75 -3.61 20.79
CA ARG A 103 -7.77 -3.11 21.76
C ARG A 103 -8.43 -2.36 22.92
N THR A 104 -9.45 -1.56 22.62
CA THR A 104 -10.25 -0.86 23.64
C THR A 104 -11.06 -1.84 24.48
N ALA A 105 -11.70 -2.84 23.86
CA ALA A 105 -12.42 -3.88 24.59
C ALA A 105 -11.48 -4.66 25.53
N LYS A 106 -10.30 -5.06 25.04
CA LYS A 106 -9.27 -5.72 25.87
C LYS A 106 -8.86 -4.85 27.06
N TYR A 107 -8.65 -3.54 26.84
CA TYR A 107 -8.33 -2.58 27.91
C TYR A 107 -9.41 -2.58 28.99
N LEU A 108 -10.69 -2.46 28.60
CA LEU A 108 -11.82 -2.42 29.53
C LEU A 108 -11.96 -3.72 30.34
N ILE A 109 -11.64 -4.88 29.75
CA ILE A 109 -11.76 -6.19 30.41
C ILE A 109 -10.57 -6.45 31.35
N THR A 110 -9.35 -6.14 30.92
CA THR A 110 -8.12 -6.54 31.64
C THR A 110 -7.57 -5.46 32.57
N GLY A 111 -8.04 -4.21 32.46
CA GLY A 111 -7.47 -3.08 33.19
C GLY A 111 -6.00 -2.79 32.84
N SER A 112 -5.48 -3.39 31.77
CA SER A 112 -4.07 -3.28 31.39
C SER A 112 -3.72 -1.84 30.96
N SER A 113 -2.56 -1.36 31.39
CA SER A 113 -2.17 0.06 31.44
C SER A 113 -1.86 0.75 30.10
N THR A 114 -2.19 0.15 28.93
CA THR A 114 -1.99 0.83 27.64
C THR A 114 -2.97 1.98 27.48
N LYS A 115 -2.58 3.15 27.97
CA LYS A 115 -3.33 4.41 27.85
C LYS A 115 -3.59 4.70 26.38
N PHE A 116 -4.86 4.91 26.05
CA PHE A 116 -5.27 5.42 24.76
C PHE A 116 -4.70 6.83 24.57
N THR A 117 -3.68 6.95 23.73
CA THR A 117 -2.95 8.21 23.49
C THR A 117 -3.21 8.68 22.07
N ILE A 118 -3.27 9.99 21.83
CA ILE A 118 -3.40 10.56 20.47
C ILE A 118 -2.30 10.03 19.54
N ASN A 119 -1.09 9.80 20.07
CA ASN A 119 0.01 9.20 19.34
C ASN A 119 -0.32 7.79 18.81
N LEU A 120 -1.02 6.95 19.60
CA LEU A 120 -1.47 5.64 19.16
C LEU A 120 -2.47 5.74 18.00
N LEU A 121 -3.39 6.70 18.05
CA LEU A 121 -4.33 6.95 16.97
C LEU A 121 -3.60 7.33 15.68
N VAL A 122 -2.66 8.26 15.76
CA VAL A 122 -1.85 8.68 14.60
C VAL A 122 -1.10 7.49 14.01
N ARG A 123 -0.46 6.66 14.84
CA ARG A 123 0.30 5.48 14.38
C ARG A 123 -0.60 4.42 13.74
N ALA A 124 -1.76 4.13 14.34
CA ALA A 124 -2.71 3.17 13.81
C ALA A 124 -3.37 3.65 12.50
N PHE A 125 -3.81 4.92 12.43
CA PHE A 125 -4.52 5.47 11.29
C PHE A 125 -3.63 5.89 10.13
N LEU A 126 -2.40 6.35 10.37
CA LEU A 126 -1.54 6.87 9.31
C LEU A 126 -0.41 5.93 8.94
N TYR A 127 0.11 5.11 9.86
CA TYR A 127 1.32 4.32 9.64
C TYR A 127 1.08 2.80 9.75
N GLY A 128 -0.17 2.38 9.91
CA GLY A 128 -0.55 0.97 9.88
C GLY A 128 -0.04 0.16 11.06
N GLU A 129 0.28 0.78 12.20
CA GLU A 129 0.65 0.07 13.43
C GLU A 129 -0.54 -0.70 14.07
N SER A 130 -1.69 -0.75 13.39
CA SER A 130 -2.81 -1.63 13.72
C SER A 130 -2.51 -3.10 13.43
N SER A 131 -1.54 -3.40 12.56
CA SER A 131 -1.00 -4.74 12.35
C SER A 131 0.33 -4.64 11.61
N GLU A 132 1.35 -5.37 12.07
CA GLU A 132 2.64 -5.45 11.38
C GLU A 132 2.52 -5.88 9.91
N GLN A 133 1.43 -6.55 9.54
CA GLN A 133 1.18 -6.95 8.16
C GLN A 133 0.57 -5.84 7.31
N MET A 134 0.02 -4.76 7.88
CA MET A 134 -0.74 -3.74 7.14
C MET A 134 0.02 -2.44 6.87
N TYR A 135 1.22 -2.27 7.40
CA TYR A 135 2.02 -1.05 7.21
C TYR A 135 2.25 -0.68 5.74
N TYR A 136 2.33 -1.69 4.86
CA TYR A 136 2.57 -1.47 3.44
C TYR A 136 1.38 -0.79 2.75
N LEU A 137 0.17 -0.81 3.31
CA LEU A 137 -1.02 -0.23 2.66
C LEU A 137 -1.00 1.31 2.64
N PRO A 138 -0.80 2.02 3.77
CA PRO A 138 -0.56 3.47 3.75
C PRO A 138 0.61 3.87 2.86
N GLU A 139 1.72 3.13 2.93
CA GLU A 139 2.91 3.40 2.12
C GLU A 139 2.61 3.27 0.62
N LEU A 140 1.85 2.25 0.21
CA LEU A 140 1.41 2.08 -1.18
C LEU A 140 0.52 3.24 -1.65
N ILE A 141 -0.36 3.79 -0.81
CA ILE A 141 -1.16 4.98 -1.14
C ILE A 141 -0.24 6.17 -1.42
N ILE A 142 0.77 6.39 -0.57
CA ILE A 142 1.73 7.49 -0.70
C ILE A 142 2.59 7.35 -1.96
N MET A 143 3.03 6.13 -2.28
CA MET A 143 3.73 5.87 -3.55
C MET A 143 2.83 6.15 -4.77
N GLN A 144 1.56 5.72 -4.73
CA GLN A 144 0.61 6.00 -5.81
C GLN A 144 0.29 7.50 -5.95
N PHE A 145 0.19 8.23 -4.84
CA PHE A 145 0.02 9.69 -4.85
C PHE A 145 1.25 10.40 -5.40
N SER A 146 2.46 9.93 -5.07
CA SER A 146 3.71 10.45 -5.61
C SER A 146 3.77 10.27 -7.13
N ILE A 147 3.49 9.05 -7.62
CA ILE A 147 3.44 8.76 -9.07
C ILE A 147 2.36 9.60 -9.77
N LEU A 148 1.16 9.67 -9.20
CA LEU A 148 0.07 10.48 -9.76
C LEU A 148 0.46 11.97 -9.80
N GLY A 149 1.10 12.48 -8.76
CA GLY A 149 1.58 13.85 -8.70
C GLY A 149 2.62 14.16 -9.79
N ILE A 150 3.60 13.28 -9.98
CA ILE A 150 4.59 13.36 -11.07
C ILE A 150 3.88 13.32 -12.43
N PHE A 151 2.97 12.37 -12.63
CA PHE A 151 2.23 12.23 -13.88
C PHE A 151 1.46 13.51 -14.23
N LEU A 152 0.75 14.12 -13.27
CA LEU A 152 0.01 15.38 -13.48
C LEU A 152 0.93 16.56 -13.80
N LEU A 153 2.12 16.62 -13.19
CA LEU A 153 3.11 17.65 -13.50
C LEU A 153 3.69 17.50 -14.91
N VAL A 154 4.10 16.28 -15.28
CA VAL A 154 4.70 15.96 -16.59
C VAL A 154 3.70 16.18 -17.72
N THR A 155 2.46 15.68 -17.57
CA THR A 155 1.38 15.89 -18.54
C THR A 155 0.81 17.31 -18.55
N ARG A 156 1.23 18.16 -17.60
CA ARG A 156 0.77 19.54 -17.41
C ARG A 156 -0.73 19.67 -17.10
N ILE A 157 -1.38 18.59 -16.66
CA ILE A 157 -2.81 18.55 -16.32
C ILE A 157 -2.97 18.80 -14.83
N LYS A 158 -3.82 19.77 -14.44
CA LYS A 158 -4.15 20.05 -13.03
C LYS A 158 -2.90 20.11 -12.13
N ARG A 159 -1.87 20.84 -12.58
CA ARG A 159 -0.56 20.94 -11.91
C ARG A 159 -0.65 21.25 -10.41
N SER A 160 -1.58 22.10 -9.99
CA SER A 160 -1.78 22.43 -8.57
C SER A 160 -2.13 21.20 -7.73
N ILE A 161 -2.95 20.29 -8.26
CA ILE A 161 -3.27 19.02 -7.59
C ILE A 161 -2.02 18.12 -7.57
N GLY A 162 -1.28 18.05 -8.68
CA GLY A 162 -0.04 17.28 -8.75
C GLY A 162 1.01 17.72 -7.71
N LEU A 163 1.21 19.03 -7.56
CA LEU A 163 2.06 19.60 -6.51
C LEU A 163 1.55 19.29 -5.11
N CYS A 164 0.25 19.45 -4.87
CA CYS A 164 -0.36 19.14 -3.58
C CYS A 164 -0.15 17.68 -3.17
N LEU A 165 -0.34 16.73 -4.09
CA LEU A 165 -0.11 15.30 -3.85
C LEU A 165 1.36 14.99 -3.55
N LEU A 166 2.29 15.64 -4.25
CA LEU A 166 3.73 15.44 -4.01
C LEU A 166 4.18 16.03 -2.69
N ILE A 167 3.77 17.26 -2.39
CA ILE A 167 4.06 17.90 -1.11
C ILE A 167 3.49 17.06 0.03
N PHE A 168 2.24 16.60 -0.09
CA PHE A 168 1.62 15.72 0.89
C PHE A 168 2.43 14.43 1.10
N SER A 169 2.87 13.80 0.01
CA SER A 169 3.67 12.56 0.08
C SER A 169 5.03 12.80 0.76
N ILE A 170 5.71 13.90 0.43
CA ILE A 170 7.00 14.27 1.04
C ILE A 170 6.82 14.57 2.53
N VAL A 171 5.80 15.36 2.89
CA VAL A 171 5.51 15.70 4.30
C VAL A 171 5.19 14.45 5.10
N TYR A 172 4.40 13.53 4.54
CA TYR A 172 4.10 12.25 5.17
C TYR A 172 5.37 11.43 5.44
N LEU A 173 6.23 11.26 4.43
CA LEU A 173 7.47 10.49 4.56
C LEU A 173 8.43 11.15 5.55
N TYR A 174 8.58 12.48 5.48
CA TYR A 174 9.44 13.23 6.39
C TYR A 174 8.97 13.14 7.84
N TRP A 175 7.67 13.28 8.07
CA TRP A 175 7.07 13.15 9.40
C TRP A 175 7.25 11.74 9.96
N GLY A 176 7.01 10.71 9.13
CA GLY A 176 7.23 9.32 9.47
C GLY A 176 8.67 9.01 9.86
N TYR A 177 9.62 9.57 9.11
CA TYR A 177 11.04 9.43 9.38
C TYR A 177 11.43 10.05 10.72
N ILE A 178 11.01 11.29 11.02
CA ILE A 178 11.34 11.98 12.29
C ILE A 178 10.82 11.20 13.51
N HIS A 179 9.63 10.62 13.39
CA HIS A 179 8.98 9.95 14.52
C HIS A 179 9.27 8.44 14.58
N ASN A 180 10.16 7.93 13.71
CA ASN A 180 10.49 6.52 13.59
C ASN A 180 9.25 5.62 13.47
N TYR A 181 8.28 6.06 12.67
CA TYR A 181 7.08 5.27 12.45
C TYR A 181 7.36 4.09 11.52
N TYR A 182 6.71 2.97 11.84
CA TYR A 182 6.86 1.71 11.13
C TYR A 182 6.56 1.88 9.63
N GLY A 183 7.38 1.26 8.76
CA GLY A 183 7.30 1.41 7.31
C GLY A 183 8.13 2.55 6.70
N VAL A 184 8.45 3.60 7.46
CA VAL A 184 9.24 4.76 6.97
C VAL A 184 10.67 4.79 7.54
N ILE A 185 11.02 3.78 8.34
CA ILE A 185 12.31 3.69 9.02
C ILE A 185 13.42 3.33 8.02
N SER A 186 14.60 3.92 8.22
CA SER A 186 15.84 3.58 7.52
C SER A 186 16.09 2.06 7.50
N LEU A 187 16.50 1.55 6.33
CA LEU A 187 16.97 0.16 6.11
C LEU A 187 18.00 -0.31 7.15
N SER A 188 18.76 0.62 7.74
CA SER A 188 19.73 0.31 8.80
C SER A 188 19.07 -0.26 10.07
N HIS A 189 17.83 0.11 10.39
CA HIS A 189 17.13 -0.37 11.58
C HIS A 189 16.53 -1.77 11.39
N PHE A 190 16.16 -2.13 10.16
CA PHE A 190 15.74 -3.50 9.80
C PHE A 190 16.90 -4.50 9.85
N LEU A 191 18.15 -4.04 9.68
CA LEU A 191 19.35 -4.89 9.82
C LEU A 191 19.78 -5.08 11.28
N VAL A 192 19.32 -4.22 12.19
CA VAL A 192 19.74 -4.23 13.61
C VAL A 192 18.76 -4.99 14.50
N TYR A 193 17.49 -5.15 14.09
CA TYR A 193 16.58 -6.11 14.72
C TYR A 193 16.87 -7.54 14.20
N LYS A 194 17.94 -8.11 14.73
CA LYS A 194 18.12 -9.56 14.94
C LYS A 194 17.78 -9.88 16.38
#